data_AF-A0A8T4S7I0-F1
#
_entry.id   AF-A0A8T4S7I0-F1
#
_cell.length_a   1.000
_cell.length_b   1.000
_cell.length_c   1.000
_cell.angle_alpha   90.00
_cell.angle_beta   90.00
_cell.angle_gamma   90.00
#
_symmetry.space_group_name_H-M   'P 1'
#
loop_
_entity.id
_entity.type
_entity.pdbx_description
1 polymer ?
#
loop_
_entity_poly.entity_id
_entity_poly.type
_entity_poly.pdbx_seq_one_letter_code
_entity_poly.pdbx_strand_id
1 'polypeptide(L)'
;MKKRGQAAIEMIVILAVILSILLIIIKLNSNSFSYSSRLENEAKAKTFLSDVENAAKNVYRQGIGARQKIYVVVPDNLQSINISGKTMNVVFNNGVIFSKKFSFNISGSVNSNEGNKFFLIEAKDSYVSIESDTLSVTTSTIGSTTSTSTTTMTLPITYTNTTIFYDNLENWNSSNCEHNNLWTTCNNGDGDVRRDDDDEYNGTYALKFDDHDADINYLIKCLDLGSYSKIYLKFYWKKEGLDSGEYGKIDVNMTSSSYVQVFNSGTGTSGYVANLIDITEYSSSNSCIKIHALASSNSDKFYIDDFTVIGQS
;
A
#
# COMPACT_ATOMS: atom_id res chain seq x y z
N MET A 1 50.30 45.41 8.53
CA MET A 1 49.17 44.96 7.67
C MET A 1 49.24 43.51 7.20
N LYS A 2 50.39 42.81 7.23
CA LYS A 2 50.50 41.39 6.78
C LYS A 2 49.59 40.38 7.52
N LYS A 3 49.27 40.61 8.80
CA LYS A 3 48.45 39.68 9.60
C LYS A 3 46.97 39.58 9.19
N ARG A 4 46.41 40.60 8.51
CA ARG A 4 45.00 40.59 8.08
C ARG A 4 44.77 39.73 6.83
N GLY A 5 45.76 39.64 5.94
CA GLY A 5 45.67 38.80 4.74
C GLY A 5 45.73 37.30 5.06
N GLN A 6 46.55 36.91 6.04
CA GLN A 6 46.68 35.51 6.47
C GLN A 6 45.36 34.97 7.05
N ALA A 7 44.70 35.74 7.92
CA ALA A 7 43.42 35.33 8.52
C ALA A 7 42.30 35.13 7.48
N ALA A 8 42.25 35.97 6.43
CA ALA A 8 41.29 35.81 5.36
C ALA A 8 41.51 34.53 4.55
N ILE A 9 42.78 34.18 4.28
CA ILE A 9 43.14 32.94 3.57
C ILE A 9 42.77 31.72 4.42
N GLU A 10 43.06 31.73 5.72
CA GLU A 10 42.70 30.63 6.63
C GLU A 10 41.18 30.41 6.69
N MET A 11 40.38 31.48 6.72
CA MET A 11 38.91 31.37 6.69
C MET A 11 38.40 30.77 5.37
N ILE A 12 38.98 31.16 4.22
CA ILE A 12 38.61 30.59 2.92
C ILE A 12 38.95 29.10 2.86
N VAL A 13 40.12 28.69 3.38
CA VAL A 13 40.52 27.28 3.44
C VAL A 13 39.57 26.47 4.32
N ILE A 14 39.23 26.97 5.51
CA ILE A 14 38.27 26.32 6.41
C ILE A 14 36.90 26.16 5.73
N LEU A 15 36.42 27.23 5.07
CA LEU A 15 35.14 27.19 4.36
C LEU A 15 35.16 26.15 3.23
N ALA A 16 36.25 26.07 2.46
CA ALA A 16 36.40 25.09 1.38
C ALA A 16 36.39 23.64 1.90
N VAL A 17 37.02 23.39 3.05
CA VAL A 17 36.99 22.06 3.70
C VAL A 17 35.58 21.70 4.17
N ILE A 18 34.88 22.62 4.83
CA ILE A 18 33.49 22.40 5.28
C ILE A 18 32.57 22.11 4.08
N LEU A 19 32.71 22.87 3.00
CA LEU A 19 31.90 22.70 1.79
C LEU A 19 32.21 21.37 1.08
N SER A 20 33.47 20.93 1.11
CA SER A 20 33.87 19.62 0.58
C SER A 20 33.25 18.47 1.38
N ILE A 21 33.25 18.55 2.71
CA ILE A 21 32.59 17.57 3.58
C ILE A 21 31.08 17.54 3.30
N LEU A 22 30.45 18.70 3.15
CA LEU A 22 29.02 18.81 2.84
C LEU A 22 28.66 18.13 1.51
N LEU A 23 29.45 18.32 0.46
CA LEU A 23 29.22 17.67 -0.84
C LEU A 23 29.31 16.14 -0.74
N ILE A 24 30.23 15.61 0.07
CA ILE A 24 30.33 14.16 0.31
C ILE A 24 29.07 13.64 1.00
N ILE A 25 28.55 14.34 2.01
CA ILE A 25 27.31 13.97 2.71
C ILE A 25 26.10 13.98 1.77
N ILE A 26 25.96 15.04 0.95
CA ILE A 26 24.86 15.12 -0.04
C ILE A 26 24.92 13.94 -1.02
N LYS A 27 26.12 13.58 -1.49
CA LYS A 27 26.30 12.44 -2.40
C LYS A 27 25.90 11.12 -1.74
N LEU A 28 26.32 10.88 -0.49
CA LEU A 28 25.94 9.67 0.26
C LEU A 28 24.42 9.59 0.47
N ASN A 29 23.78 10.71 0.83
CA ASN A 29 22.34 10.76 1.04
C ASN A 29 21.54 10.59 -0.26
N SER A 30 22.06 11.08 -1.40
CA SER A 30 21.39 10.90 -2.70
C SER A 30 21.28 9.42 -3.11
N ASN A 31 22.28 8.61 -2.77
CA ASN A 31 22.24 7.16 -3.01
C ASN A 31 21.18 6.49 -2.12
N SER A 32 21.10 6.87 -0.84
CA SER A 32 20.10 6.35 0.10
C SER A 32 18.66 6.66 -0.34
N PHE A 33 18.42 7.87 -0.86
CA PHE A 33 17.11 8.24 -1.38
C PHE A 33 16.68 7.37 -2.57
N SER A 34 17.60 7.13 -3.51
CA SER A 34 17.34 6.25 -4.67
C SER A 34 17.05 4.80 -4.26
N TYR A 35 17.62 4.32 -3.15
CA TYR A 35 17.35 3.00 -2.62
C TYR A 35 15.94 2.90 -2.03
N SER A 36 15.53 3.92 -1.25
CA SER A 36 14.17 3.99 -0.70
C SER A 36 13.11 4.00 -1.80
N SER A 37 13.29 4.83 -2.83
CA SER A 37 12.35 4.87 -3.97
C SER A 37 12.32 3.56 -4.75
N ARG A 38 13.43 2.82 -4.83
CA ARG A 38 13.46 1.50 -5.47
C ARG A 38 12.66 0.47 -4.69
N LEU A 39 12.81 0.43 -3.37
CA LEU A 39 12.06 -0.48 -2.52
C LEU A 39 10.56 -0.19 -2.56
N GLU A 40 10.17 1.08 -2.54
CA GLU A 40 8.77 1.48 -2.64
C GLU A 40 8.15 1.05 -3.98
N ASN A 41 8.86 1.29 -5.09
CA ASN A 41 8.42 0.89 -6.43
C ASN A 41 8.34 -0.64 -6.58
N GLU A 42 9.27 -1.36 -5.97
CA GLU A 42 9.24 -2.82 -5.91
C GLU A 42 8.00 -3.34 -5.17
N ALA A 43 7.69 -2.79 -4.00
CA ALA A 43 6.50 -3.15 -3.24
C ALA A 43 5.23 -2.87 -4.04
N LYS A 44 5.10 -1.65 -4.60
CA LYS A 44 3.98 -1.25 -5.47
C LYS A 44 3.82 -2.21 -6.66
N ALA A 45 4.90 -2.62 -7.32
CA ALA A 45 4.85 -3.55 -8.45
C ALA A 45 4.39 -4.96 -8.05
N LYS A 46 4.84 -5.47 -6.91
CA LYS A 46 4.40 -6.76 -6.38
C LYS A 46 2.92 -6.73 -6.03
N THR A 47 2.47 -5.70 -5.32
CA THR A 47 1.04 -5.52 -4.99
C THR A 47 0.18 -5.41 -6.25
N PHE A 48 0.60 -4.59 -7.23
CA PHE A 48 -0.08 -4.46 -8.52
C PHE A 48 -0.22 -5.81 -9.24
N LEU A 49 0.88 -6.55 -9.38
CA LEU A 49 0.88 -7.86 -10.04
C LEU A 49 0.01 -8.87 -9.29
N SER A 50 -0.04 -8.81 -7.96
CA SER A 50 -0.84 -9.72 -7.15
C SER A 50 -2.33 -9.40 -7.20
N ASP A 51 -2.73 -8.12 -7.07
CA ASP A 51 -4.13 -7.70 -7.20
C ASP A 51 -4.71 -8.13 -8.57
N VAL A 52 -3.93 -7.96 -9.64
CA VAL A 52 -4.30 -8.41 -10.99
C VAL A 52 -4.36 -9.93 -11.07
N GLU A 53 -3.42 -10.65 -10.47
CA GLU A 53 -3.42 -12.12 -10.43
C GLU A 53 -4.67 -12.67 -9.74
N ASN A 54 -4.97 -12.16 -8.54
CA ASN A 54 -6.09 -12.62 -7.73
C ASN A 54 -7.42 -12.40 -8.44
N ALA A 55 -7.61 -11.23 -9.03
CA ALA A 55 -8.80 -10.93 -9.82
C ALA A 55 -8.91 -11.80 -11.08
N ALA A 56 -7.81 -12.00 -11.81
CA ALA A 56 -7.79 -12.87 -12.97
C ALA A 56 -8.10 -14.33 -12.60
N LYS A 57 -7.56 -14.85 -11.49
CA LYS A 57 -7.88 -16.18 -10.96
C LYS A 57 -9.35 -16.30 -10.60
N ASN A 58 -9.92 -15.27 -9.95
CA ASN A 58 -11.33 -15.27 -9.56
C ASN A 58 -12.25 -15.31 -10.78
N VAL A 59 -12.00 -14.46 -11.76
CA VAL A 59 -12.76 -14.42 -13.02
C VAL A 59 -12.59 -15.72 -13.81
N TYR A 60 -11.38 -16.28 -13.90
CA TYR A 60 -11.13 -17.56 -14.55
C TYR A 60 -11.90 -18.72 -13.89
N ARG A 61 -11.93 -18.76 -12.56
CA ARG A 61 -12.66 -19.79 -11.80
C ARG A 61 -14.18 -19.69 -11.94
N GLN A 62 -14.72 -18.51 -12.17
CA GLN A 62 -16.16 -18.31 -12.41
C GLN A 62 -16.59 -18.78 -13.81
N GLY A 63 -15.65 -18.91 -14.75
CA GLY A 63 -15.89 -19.41 -16.09
C GLY A 63 -16.12 -18.32 -17.14
N ILE A 64 -16.36 -18.75 -18.38
CA ILE A 64 -16.44 -17.88 -19.56
C ILE A 64 -17.57 -16.84 -19.39
N GLY A 65 -17.26 -15.59 -19.71
CA GLY A 65 -18.18 -14.45 -19.59
C GLY A 65 -18.19 -13.79 -18.22
N ALA A 66 -17.53 -14.37 -17.21
CA ALA A 66 -17.34 -13.71 -15.93
C ALA A 66 -16.50 -12.44 -16.10
N ARG A 67 -16.86 -11.39 -15.34
CA ARG A 67 -16.24 -10.06 -15.40
C ARG A 67 -16.03 -9.53 -13.99
N GLN A 68 -14.88 -8.91 -13.78
CA GLN A 68 -14.58 -8.20 -12.54
C GLN A 68 -13.91 -6.87 -12.88
N LYS A 69 -14.42 -5.79 -12.29
CA LYS A 69 -13.77 -4.49 -12.30
C LYS A 69 -12.94 -4.38 -11.03
N ILE A 70 -11.64 -4.18 -11.17
CA ILE A 70 -10.74 -4.00 -10.02
C ILE A 70 -10.12 -2.61 -10.02
N TYR A 71 -9.82 -2.13 -8.82
CA TYR A 71 -9.13 -0.88 -8.60
C TYR A 71 -7.71 -1.19 -8.12
N VAL A 72 -6.71 -0.80 -8.89
CA VAL A 72 -5.29 -1.09 -8.58
C VAL A 72 -4.44 0.15 -8.76
N VAL A 73 -3.31 0.16 -8.05
CA VAL A 73 -2.30 1.22 -8.11
C VAL A 73 -1.26 0.80 -9.15
N VAL A 74 -1.15 1.53 -10.26
CA VAL A 74 -0.08 1.32 -11.22
C VAL A 74 1.19 2.00 -10.67
N PRO A 75 2.31 1.27 -10.50
CA PRO A 75 3.56 1.85 -10.01
C PRO A 75 4.05 3.03 -10.86
N ASP A 76 4.86 3.88 -10.24
CA ASP A 76 5.48 5.02 -10.88
C ASP A 76 6.71 4.58 -11.71
N ASN A 77 7.18 5.42 -12.64
CA ASN A 77 8.41 5.16 -13.42
C ASN A 77 8.40 3.87 -14.26
N LEU A 78 7.24 3.44 -14.73
CA LEU A 78 7.13 2.30 -15.63
C LEU A 78 7.50 2.68 -17.06
N GLN A 79 8.33 1.84 -17.67
CA GLN A 79 8.59 1.86 -19.09
C GLN A 79 7.46 1.18 -19.86
N SER A 80 7.02 0.00 -19.39
CA SER A 80 5.95 -0.77 -20.04
C SER A 80 5.35 -1.83 -19.13
N ILE A 81 4.11 -2.23 -19.43
CA ILE A 81 3.46 -3.41 -18.86
C ILE A 81 3.16 -4.35 -20.03
N ASN A 82 3.86 -5.49 -20.08
CA ASN A 82 3.79 -6.44 -21.18
C ASN A 82 3.04 -7.70 -20.73
N ILE A 83 1.97 -8.04 -21.45
CA ILE A 83 1.19 -9.25 -21.23
C ILE A 83 1.46 -10.21 -22.38
N SER A 84 2.01 -11.39 -22.09
CA SER A 84 2.31 -12.38 -23.11
C SER A 84 2.08 -13.80 -22.60
N GLY A 85 1.09 -14.49 -23.19
CA GLY A 85 0.79 -15.88 -22.88
C GLY A 85 0.35 -16.05 -21.43
N LYS A 86 1.19 -16.67 -20.59
CA LYS A 86 0.91 -16.88 -19.16
C LYS A 86 1.70 -15.95 -18.24
N THR A 87 2.32 -14.90 -18.78
CA THR A 87 3.21 -14.04 -18.00
C THR A 87 2.85 -12.57 -18.21
N MET A 88 2.77 -11.85 -17.09
CA MET A 88 2.71 -10.39 -17.06
C MET A 88 4.05 -9.87 -16.56
N ASN A 89 4.66 -8.95 -17.31
CA ASN A 89 5.91 -8.30 -16.97
C ASN A 89 5.69 -6.80 -16.78
N VAL A 90 6.14 -6.27 -15.65
CA VAL A 90 6.18 -4.84 -15.34
C VAL A 90 7.63 -4.40 -15.46
N VAL A 91 7.93 -3.53 -16.43
CA VAL A 91 9.29 -3.07 -16.74
C VAL A 91 9.42 -1.62 -16.32
N PHE A 92 10.38 -1.33 -15.44
CA PHE A 92 10.70 0.02 -14.98
C PHE A 92 11.72 0.70 -15.89
N ASN A 93 11.74 2.04 -15.88
CA ASN A 93 12.68 2.86 -16.66
C ASN A 93 14.17 2.59 -16.34
N ASN A 94 14.46 2.00 -15.17
CA ASN A 94 15.80 1.58 -14.76
C ASN A 94 16.18 0.17 -15.24
N GLY A 95 15.31 -0.50 -16.01
CA GLY A 95 15.53 -1.86 -16.52
C GLY A 95 15.17 -2.98 -15.55
N VAL A 96 14.70 -2.68 -14.34
CA VAL A 96 14.20 -3.70 -13.41
C VAL A 96 12.89 -4.28 -13.94
N ILE A 97 12.76 -5.60 -13.89
CA ILE A 97 11.59 -6.34 -14.39
C ILE A 97 10.99 -7.14 -13.24
N PHE A 98 9.70 -6.94 -12.99
CA PHE A 98 8.90 -7.80 -12.13
C PHE A 98 7.97 -8.64 -12.99
N SER A 99 7.93 -9.95 -12.73
CA SER A 99 7.18 -10.90 -13.54
C SER A 99 6.23 -11.71 -12.67
N LYS A 100 5.01 -11.91 -13.14
CA LYS A 100 4.03 -12.81 -12.53
C LYS A 100 3.55 -13.85 -13.54
N LYS A 101 3.56 -15.12 -13.14
CA LYS A 101 3.16 -16.26 -13.98
C LYS A 101 1.78 -16.77 -13.55
N PHE A 102 0.90 -16.95 -14.52
CA PHE A 102 -0.48 -17.39 -14.36
C PHE A 102 -0.60 -18.86 -14.76
N SER A 103 -1.60 -19.58 -14.22
CA SER A 103 -1.88 -20.97 -14.61
C SER A 103 -2.62 -21.06 -15.96
N PHE A 104 -3.27 -19.98 -16.38
CA PHE A 104 -4.03 -19.82 -17.62
C PHE A 104 -3.42 -18.72 -18.50
N ASN A 105 -3.87 -18.65 -19.76
CA ASN A 105 -3.43 -17.59 -20.66
C ASN A 105 -4.11 -16.27 -20.30
N ILE A 106 -3.37 -15.18 -20.42
CA ILE A 106 -3.83 -13.81 -20.25
C ILE A 106 -3.49 -13.02 -21.52
N SER A 107 -4.31 -12.03 -21.85
CA SER A 107 -4.03 -11.09 -22.93
C SER A 107 -4.62 -9.73 -22.59
N GLY A 108 -4.09 -8.67 -23.19
CA GLY A 108 -4.64 -7.34 -23.05
C GLY A 108 -3.59 -6.26 -23.20
N SER A 109 -4.04 -5.02 -23.07
CA SER A 109 -3.18 -3.84 -23.04
C SER A 109 -3.46 -3.05 -21.78
N VAL A 110 -2.41 -2.85 -21.00
CA VAL A 110 -2.45 -2.03 -19.80
C VAL A 110 -1.65 -0.76 -20.06
N ASN A 111 -2.27 0.38 -19.83
CA ASN A 111 -1.57 1.65 -19.89
C ASN A 111 -0.57 1.75 -18.72
N SER A 112 0.71 1.97 -19.02
CA SER A 112 1.79 2.12 -18.04
C SER A 112 1.83 3.48 -17.35
N ASN A 113 0.89 4.38 -17.64
CA ASN A 113 0.74 5.63 -16.90
C ASN A 113 0.53 5.31 -15.42
N GLU A 114 1.26 5.99 -14.56
CA GLU A 114 1.23 5.77 -13.12
C GLU A 114 -0.11 6.16 -12.48
N GLY A 115 -0.23 5.79 -11.19
CA GLY A 115 -1.37 6.10 -10.35
C GLY A 115 -2.50 5.09 -10.46
N ASN A 116 -3.61 5.44 -9.83
CA ASN A 116 -4.65 4.46 -9.61
C ASN A 116 -5.63 4.36 -10.77
N LYS A 117 -5.96 3.12 -11.16
CA LYS A 117 -6.79 2.85 -12.33
C LYS A 117 -7.75 1.71 -12.07
N PHE A 118 -8.86 1.77 -12.80
CA PHE A 118 -9.73 0.64 -12.94
C PHE A 118 -9.27 -0.24 -14.10
N PHE A 119 -9.29 -1.55 -13.86
CA PHE A 119 -9.10 -2.56 -14.88
C PHE A 119 -10.35 -3.41 -14.98
N LEU A 120 -10.77 -3.66 -16.21
CA LEU A 120 -11.78 -4.65 -16.51
C LEU A 120 -11.08 -5.96 -16.82
N ILE A 121 -11.39 -6.98 -16.04
CA ILE A 121 -10.87 -8.33 -16.21
C ILE A 121 -12.03 -9.22 -16.62
N GLU A 122 -11.88 -9.95 -17.73
CA GLU A 122 -12.95 -10.77 -18.31
C GLU A 122 -12.42 -12.15 -18.74
N ALA A 123 -13.11 -13.22 -18.33
CA ALA A 123 -12.82 -14.57 -18.80
C ALA A 123 -13.40 -14.75 -20.20
N LYS A 124 -12.52 -14.96 -21.19
CA LYS A 124 -12.86 -15.38 -22.55
C LYS A 124 -12.67 -16.89 -22.67
N ASP A 125 -12.98 -17.44 -23.85
CA ASP A 125 -13.00 -18.87 -24.10
C ASP A 125 -11.67 -19.58 -23.76
N SER A 126 -10.52 -18.97 -24.10
CA SER A 126 -9.20 -19.58 -23.90
C SER A 126 -8.20 -18.73 -23.12
N TYR A 127 -8.61 -17.57 -22.62
CA TYR A 127 -7.74 -16.63 -21.91
C TYR A 127 -8.55 -15.65 -21.03
N VAL A 128 -7.87 -14.95 -20.13
CA VAL A 128 -8.44 -13.82 -19.38
C VAL A 128 -7.97 -12.50 -20.02
N SER A 129 -8.92 -11.67 -20.47
CA SER A 129 -8.66 -10.32 -20.99
C SER A 129 -8.43 -9.35 -19.83
N ILE A 130 -7.41 -8.50 -19.93
CA ILE A 130 -7.08 -7.46 -18.96
C ILE A 130 -7.01 -6.13 -19.71
N GLU A 131 -8.03 -5.29 -19.54
CA GLU A 131 -8.14 -4.03 -20.26
C GLU A 131 -8.15 -2.87 -19.28
N SER A 132 -7.34 -1.84 -19.55
CA SER A 132 -7.48 -0.56 -18.85
C SER A 132 -8.86 0.02 -19.16
N ASP A 133 -9.61 0.39 -18.13
CA ASP A 133 -10.85 1.14 -18.29
C ASP A 133 -10.52 2.58 -18.69
N THR A 134 -10.15 2.76 -19.95
CA THR A 134 -10.05 4.09 -20.54
C THR A 134 -11.48 4.56 -20.76
N LEU A 135 -12.05 5.21 -19.74
CA LEU A 135 -13.17 6.13 -19.91
C LEU A 135 -12.71 7.24 -20.86
N SER A 136 -12.74 6.94 -22.15
CA SER A 136 -12.58 7.90 -23.21
C SER A 136 -13.86 8.71 -23.21
N VAL A 137 -13.92 9.74 -22.36
CA VAL A 137 -14.99 10.73 -22.39
C VAL A 137 -14.88 11.40 -23.75
N THR A 138 -15.58 10.84 -24.72
CA THR A 138 -15.68 11.40 -26.05
C THR A 138 -16.60 12.58 -25.88
N THR A 139 -16.04 13.76 -25.62
CA THR A 139 -16.76 15.02 -25.71
C THR A 139 -17.18 15.19 -27.17
N SER A 140 -18.33 14.60 -27.52
CA SER A 140 -19.04 14.94 -28.75
C SER A 140 -19.29 16.43 -28.69
N THR A 141 -18.55 17.18 -29.49
CA THR A 141 -18.78 18.60 -29.74
C THR A 141 -20.07 18.67 -30.54
N ILE A 142 -21.20 18.69 -29.83
CA ILE A 142 -22.51 18.93 -30.42
C ILE A 142 -22.51 20.40 -30.85
N GLY A 143 -22.42 20.64 -32.16
CA GLY A 143 -22.70 21.95 -32.75
C GLY A 143 -24.12 22.36 -32.39
N SER A 144 -24.24 23.31 -31.47
CA SER A 144 -25.52 23.82 -30.97
C SER A 144 -25.96 25.06 -31.74
N THR A 145 -27.16 25.01 -32.31
CA THR A 145 -28.01 26.18 -32.53
C THR A 145 -29.02 26.27 -31.38
N THR A 146 -28.76 27.22 -30.48
CA THR A 146 -29.68 28.06 -29.71
C THR A 146 -30.98 27.46 -29.15
N SER A 147 -31.01 27.20 -27.84
CA SER A 147 -32.08 27.65 -26.91
C SER A 147 -31.67 27.38 -25.46
N THR A 148 -31.67 28.45 -24.67
CA THR A 148 -31.07 28.52 -23.33
C THR A 148 -32.00 27.91 -22.27
N SER A 149 -31.60 26.76 -21.73
CA SER A 149 -32.01 26.28 -20.41
C SER A 149 -30.74 25.75 -19.74
N THR A 150 -30.22 26.51 -18.79
CA THR A 150 -28.98 26.19 -18.05
C THR A 150 -29.28 25.13 -17.00
N THR A 151 -29.23 23.86 -17.40
CA THR A 151 -28.98 22.76 -16.46
C THR A 151 -27.48 22.65 -16.27
N THR A 152 -26.99 23.09 -15.11
CA THR A 152 -25.61 22.86 -14.69
C THR A 152 -25.44 21.37 -14.44
N MET A 153 -25.08 20.60 -15.47
CA MET A 153 -24.55 19.25 -15.26
C MET A 153 -23.15 19.40 -14.66
N THR A 154 -23.04 19.18 -13.35
CA THR A 154 -21.75 18.94 -12.71
C THR A 154 -21.22 17.62 -13.22
N LEU A 155 -20.10 17.67 -13.93
CA LEU A 155 -19.35 16.48 -14.32
C LEU A 155 -18.98 15.68 -13.05
N PRO A 156 -19.02 14.34 -13.09
CA PRO A 156 -18.60 13.54 -11.95
C PRO A 156 -17.13 13.83 -11.65
N ILE A 157 -16.86 14.31 -10.43
CA ILE A 157 -15.51 14.54 -9.94
C ILE A 157 -14.84 13.16 -9.86
N THR A 158 -13.75 12.96 -10.62
CA THR A 158 -12.99 11.72 -10.58
C THR A 158 -12.01 11.82 -9.42
N TYR A 159 -12.27 11.09 -8.33
CA TYR A 159 -11.35 10.99 -7.21
C TYR A 159 -10.12 10.17 -7.62
N THR A 160 -8.93 10.72 -7.41
CA THR A 160 -7.69 9.97 -7.52
C THR A 160 -7.38 9.37 -6.15
N ASN A 161 -7.41 8.05 -6.02
CA ASN A 161 -6.91 7.45 -4.78
C ASN A 161 -5.37 7.48 -4.82
N THR A 162 -4.76 7.41 -3.64
CA THR A 162 -3.32 7.41 -3.40
C THR A 162 -3.05 6.43 -2.26
N THR A 163 -2.08 5.53 -2.42
CA THR A 163 -1.62 4.72 -1.29
C THR A 163 -0.77 5.60 -0.38
N ILE A 164 -1.27 5.87 0.82
CA ILE A 164 -0.57 6.66 1.85
C ILE A 164 0.42 5.77 2.61
N PHE A 165 0.04 4.53 2.86
CA PHE A 165 0.85 3.56 3.60
C PHE A 165 0.56 2.14 3.13
N TYR A 166 1.60 1.30 3.17
CA TYR A 166 1.55 -0.13 2.93
C TYR A 166 2.48 -0.81 3.96
N ASP A 167 2.01 -1.90 4.57
CA ASP A 167 2.72 -2.59 5.64
C ASP A 167 4.10 -3.14 5.25
N ASN A 168 4.30 -3.46 3.97
CA ASN A 168 5.56 -3.89 3.38
C ASN A 168 6.26 -5.02 4.18
N LEU A 169 5.47 -5.97 4.69
CA LEU A 169 5.95 -7.10 5.51
C LEU A 169 7.02 -7.93 4.79
N GLU A 170 6.92 -7.98 3.45
CA GLU A 170 7.90 -8.59 2.55
C GLU A 170 9.34 -8.10 2.73
N ASN A 171 9.51 -6.89 3.26
CA ASN A 171 10.82 -6.26 3.45
C ASN A 171 11.23 -6.13 4.91
N TRP A 172 10.48 -6.70 5.85
CA TRP A 172 10.95 -6.80 7.24
C TRP A 172 12.22 -7.66 7.29
N ASN A 173 13.20 -7.22 8.07
CA ASN A 173 14.50 -7.89 8.16
C ASN A 173 14.70 -8.61 9.50
N SER A 174 13.79 -8.43 10.44
CA SER A 174 13.73 -9.12 11.73
C SER A 174 12.40 -9.87 11.85
N SER A 175 12.40 -10.92 12.67
CA SER A 175 11.18 -11.70 12.96
C SER A 175 10.24 -10.99 13.94
N ASN A 176 10.75 -10.02 14.71
CA ASN A 176 10.03 -9.39 15.82
C ASN A 176 9.79 -7.89 15.55
N CYS A 177 9.20 -7.17 16.51
CA CYS A 177 8.92 -5.72 16.50
C CYS A 177 10.12 -4.76 16.23
N GLU A 178 11.25 -5.21 15.68
CA GLU A 178 12.39 -4.36 15.31
C GLU A 178 12.35 -4.01 13.82
N HIS A 179 11.68 -2.90 13.48
CA HIS A 179 11.77 -2.32 12.14
C HIS A 179 12.01 -0.82 12.22
N ASN A 180 13.16 -0.39 11.69
CA ASN A 180 13.53 1.02 11.66
C ASN A 180 12.59 1.78 10.70
N ASN A 181 11.68 2.57 11.28
CA ASN A 181 10.87 3.63 10.65
C ASN A 181 9.61 3.23 9.88
N LEU A 182 9.29 1.94 9.73
CA LEU A 182 8.08 1.53 9.01
C LEU A 182 6.82 1.75 9.84
N TRP A 183 6.81 1.26 11.08
CA TRP A 183 5.77 1.54 12.06
C TRP A 183 6.27 2.59 13.05
N THR A 184 5.35 3.40 13.58
CA THR A 184 5.67 4.47 14.53
C THR A 184 6.05 3.90 15.89
N THR A 185 5.27 2.90 16.34
CA THR A 185 5.52 2.19 17.60
C THR A 185 5.19 0.73 17.40
N CYS A 186 5.99 -0.13 18.01
CA CYS A 186 5.78 -1.57 18.05
C CYS A 186 6.05 -2.02 19.48
N ASN A 187 5.05 -2.62 20.13
CA ASN A 187 5.20 -3.14 21.48
C ASN A 187 4.86 -4.63 21.45
N ASN A 188 5.85 -5.47 21.72
CA ASN A 188 5.63 -6.91 21.84
C ASN A 188 4.94 -7.28 23.15
N GLY A 189 4.94 -6.43 24.19
CA GLY A 189 4.36 -6.80 25.48
C GLY A 189 4.91 -8.11 26.03
N ASP A 190 4.02 -9.02 26.43
CA ASP A 190 4.26 -10.38 26.91
C ASP A 190 4.13 -11.50 25.86
N GLY A 191 3.47 -11.23 24.72
CA GLY A 191 3.38 -12.15 23.58
C GLY A 191 4.25 -11.75 22.40
N ASP A 192 3.95 -12.30 21.22
CA ASP A 192 4.74 -12.09 20.02
C ASP A 192 3.96 -11.36 18.92
N VAL A 193 4.37 -10.14 18.62
CA VAL A 193 4.00 -9.46 17.38
C VAL A 193 5.12 -9.67 16.38
N ARG A 194 4.87 -10.58 15.45
CA ARG A 194 5.91 -11.11 14.56
C ARG A 194 5.46 -11.20 13.13
N ARG A 195 6.46 -11.29 12.27
CA ARG A 195 6.25 -11.67 10.89
C ARG A 195 6.29 -13.19 10.78
N ASP A 196 5.31 -13.75 10.07
CA ASP A 196 5.10 -15.18 9.92
C ASP A 196 5.11 -15.55 8.44
N ASP A 197 5.82 -16.61 8.08
CA ASP A 197 5.92 -17.16 6.71
C ASP A 197 5.21 -18.50 6.51
N ASP A 198 4.40 -18.90 7.49
CA ASP A 198 3.67 -20.16 7.45
C ASP A 198 2.19 -19.98 7.06
N ASP A 199 1.67 -18.74 7.08
CA ASP A 199 0.24 -18.46 6.90
C ASP A 199 -0.07 -17.10 6.26
N GLU A 200 0.53 -16.81 5.11
CA GLU A 200 0.32 -15.57 4.36
C GLU A 200 -0.96 -15.57 3.49
N TYR A 201 -1.59 -14.41 3.32
CA TYR A 201 -2.64 -14.25 2.31
C TYR A 201 -2.00 -14.10 0.92
N ASN A 202 -0.99 -13.24 0.83
CA ASN A 202 -0.33 -12.90 -0.41
C ASN A 202 1.12 -12.49 -0.16
N GLY A 203 2.04 -13.18 -0.83
CA GLY A 203 3.46 -12.88 -0.74
C GLY A 203 4.19 -14.02 -0.07
N THR A 204 5.00 -13.71 0.94
CA THR A 204 5.70 -14.68 1.77
C THR A 204 5.41 -14.43 3.25
N TYR A 205 4.89 -13.26 3.63
CA TYR A 205 4.84 -12.90 5.04
C TYR A 205 3.53 -12.21 5.46
N ALA A 206 2.98 -12.62 6.60
CA ALA A 206 1.88 -11.95 7.29
C ALA A 206 2.32 -11.41 8.67
N LEU A 207 1.58 -10.43 9.18
CA LEU A 207 1.69 -9.96 10.55
C LEU A 207 0.87 -10.91 11.44
N LYS A 208 1.51 -11.48 12.45
CA LYS A 208 0.91 -12.43 13.39
C LYS A 208 1.01 -11.90 14.82
N PHE A 209 -0.08 -12.12 15.54
CA PHE A 209 -0.22 -11.93 16.97
C PHE A 209 -0.52 -13.28 17.61
N ASP A 210 0.33 -13.75 18.52
CA ASP A 210 0.13 -14.99 19.29
C ASP A 210 0.67 -14.90 20.74
N ASP A 211 0.09 -15.70 21.65
CA ASP A 211 0.42 -15.78 23.10
C ASP A 211 0.26 -14.44 23.84
N HIS A 212 -0.89 -13.79 23.68
CA HIS A 212 -1.19 -12.45 24.20
C HIS A 212 -2.20 -12.47 25.36
N ASP A 213 -1.71 -12.20 26.57
CA ASP A 213 -2.51 -12.19 27.80
C ASP A 213 -3.06 -10.80 28.18
N ALA A 214 -2.81 -9.74 27.39
CA ALA A 214 -3.39 -8.40 27.60
C ALA A 214 -3.35 -7.48 26.35
N ASP A 215 -4.06 -6.34 26.36
CA ASP A 215 -4.09 -5.33 25.27
C ASP A 215 -2.76 -4.52 25.08
N ILE A 216 -1.65 -5.03 25.60
CA ILE A 216 -0.38 -4.32 25.67
C ILE A 216 0.47 -4.52 24.42
N ASN A 217 0.11 -5.48 23.56
CA ASN A 217 0.85 -5.86 22.37
C ASN A 217 0.20 -5.20 21.14
N TYR A 218 0.95 -4.37 20.43
CA TYR A 218 0.38 -3.57 19.36
C TYR A 218 1.40 -3.06 18.35
N LEU A 219 0.90 -2.77 17.15
CA LEU A 219 1.55 -1.92 16.15
C LEU A 219 0.79 -0.60 16.04
N ILE A 220 1.50 0.53 16.02
CA ILE A 220 0.93 1.84 15.73
C ILE A 220 1.63 2.44 14.52
N LYS A 221 0.84 2.95 13.58
CA LYS A 221 1.31 3.82 12.50
C LYS A 221 0.60 5.16 12.55
N CYS A 222 1.36 6.25 12.68
CA CYS A 222 0.85 7.60 12.55
C CYS A 222 1.15 8.16 11.16
N LEU A 223 0.17 8.83 10.55
CA LEU A 223 0.18 9.35 9.18
C LEU A 223 -0.45 10.75 9.13
N ASP A 224 -0.01 11.56 8.18
CA ASP A 224 -0.74 12.78 7.79
C ASP A 224 -1.85 12.39 6.80
N LEU A 225 -3.09 12.44 7.27
CA LEU A 225 -4.29 12.15 6.49
C LEU A 225 -5.07 13.41 6.11
N GLY A 226 -4.69 14.58 6.63
CA GLY A 226 -5.50 15.80 6.60
C GLY A 226 -5.69 16.43 5.21
N SER A 227 -4.89 16.00 4.23
CA SER A 227 -4.99 16.46 2.84
C SER A 227 -5.96 15.65 1.97
N TYR A 228 -6.50 14.54 2.49
CA TYR A 228 -7.37 13.64 1.74
C TYR A 228 -8.85 13.85 2.08
N SER A 229 -9.68 13.91 1.04
CA SER A 229 -11.14 14.05 1.14
C SER A 229 -11.84 12.77 1.59
N LYS A 230 -11.25 11.61 1.34
CA LYS A 230 -11.67 10.31 1.88
C LYS A 230 -10.47 9.45 2.24
N ILE A 231 -10.58 8.66 3.30
CA ILE A 231 -9.55 7.69 3.70
C ILE A 231 -10.17 6.33 3.96
N TYR A 232 -9.52 5.28 3.44
CA TYR A 232 -9.91 3.89 3.63
C TYR A 232 -8.76 3.06 4.18
N LEU A 233 -9.08 2.10 5.04
CA LEU A 233 -8.21 0.98 5.40
C LEU A 233 -8.59 -0.23 4.56
N LYS A 234 -7.66 -0.80 3.79
CA LYS A 234 -7.81 -2.07 3.08
C LYS A 234 -6.84 -3.07 3.69
N PHE A 235 -7.32 -4.25 4.08
CA PHE A 235 -6.46 -5.30 4.64
C PHE A 235 -7.14 -6.66 4.54
N TYR A 236 -6.34 -7.72 4.67
CA TYR A 236 -6.80 -9.09 4.81
C TYR A 236 -6.48 -9.56 6.21
N TRP A 237 -7.35 -10.38 6.78
CA TRP A 237 -7.13 -10.90 8.13
C TRP A 237 -7.66 -12.32 8.27
N LYS A 238 -7.05 -13.08 9.17
CA LYS A 238 -7.42 -14.44 9.55
C LYS A 238 -7.34 -14.57 11.07
N LYS A 239 -8.09 -15.47 11.66
CA LYS A 239 -7.96 -15.83 13.07
C LYS A 239 -8.04 -17.34 13.29
N GLU A 240 -7.38 -17.81 14.32
CA GLU A 240 -7.39 -19.20 14.76
C GLU A 240 -7.68 -19.23 16.26
N GLY A 241 -8.55 -20.15 16.68
CA GLY A 241 -8.73 -20.47 18.11
C GLY A 241 -9.53 -19.47 18.95
N LEU A 242 -9.60 -18.17 18.60
CA LEU A 242 -10.02 -17.11 19.52
C LEU A 242 -11.27 -17.41 20.37
N ASP A 243 -11.13 -17.38 21.69
CA ASP A 243 -12.17 -17.68 22.67
C ASP A 243 -13.04 -16.47 23.05
N SER A 244 -14.05 -16.71 23.89
CA SER A 244 -14.93 -15.63 24.39
C SER A 244 -14.16 -14.59 25.19
N GLY A 245 -14.04 -13.39 24.63
CA GLY A 245 -13.30 -12.26 25.23
C GLY A 245 -12.08 -11.87 24.40
N GLU A 246 -11.62 -12.74 23.51
CA GLU A 246 -10.47 -12.57 22.64
C GLU A 246 -10.82 -11.92 21.31
N TYR A 247 -9.82 -11.33 20.65
CA TYR A 247 -10.01 -10.58 19.41
C TYR A 247 -8.69 -10.20 18.73
N GLY A 248 -8.79 -9.88 17.45
CA GLY A 248 -7.95 -8.90 16.78
C GLY A 248 -8.75 -7.61 16.53
N LYS A 249 -8.15 -6.46 16.80
CA LYS A 249 -8.78 -5.14 16.68
C LYS A 249 -7.92 -4.18 15.89
N ILE A 250 -8.59 -3.23 15.26
CA ILE A 250 -7.96 -2.03 14.72
C ILE A 250 -8.69 -0.83 15.29
N ASP A 251 -7.92 0.07 15.88
CA ASP A 251 -8.41 1.33 16.41
C ASP A 251 -7.74 2.50 15.70
N VAL A 252 -8.45 3.61 15.58
CA VAL A 252 -7.94 4.84 14.96
C VAL A 252 -8.10 6.01 15.92
N ASN A 253 -7.16 6.94 15.88
CA ASN A 253 -7.18 8.13 16.71
C ASN A 253 -6.78 9.38 15.92
N MET A 254 -7.36 10.54 16.28
CA MET A 254 -7.06 11.86 15.71
C MET A 254 -6.00 12.64 16.52
N THR A 255 -5.87 12.39 17.84
CA THR A 255 -4.92 13.02 18.78
C THR A 255 -4.66 12.09 19.97
N SER A 256 -3.45 12.04 20.54
CA SER A 256 -2.94 11.01 21.47
C SER A 256 -3.76 10.60 22.72
N SER A 257 -4.99 11.06 22.95
CA SER A 257 -5.78 10.79 24.16
C SER A 257 -6.87 9.72 24.07
N SER A 258 -7.38 9.31 22.90
CA SER A 258 -8.35 8.17 22.85
C SER A 258 -8.45 7.48 21.49
N TYR A 259 -8.18 6.18 21.46
CA TYR A 259 -8.40 5.32 20.30
C TYR A 259 -9.87 4.91 20.18
N VAL A 260 -10.40 4.89 18.96
CA VAL A 260 -11.76 4.44 18.63
C VAL A 260 -11.67 3.17 17.80
N GLN A 261 -12.36 2.12 18.23
CA GLN A 261 -12.39 0.84 17.51
C GLN A 261 -13.14 0.97 16.18
N VAL A 262 -12.45 0.68 15.08
CA VAL A 262 -13.04 0.64 13.74
C VAL A 262 -13.21 -0.79 13.21
N PHE A 263 -12.50 -1.76 13.81
CA PHE A 263 -12.58 -3.17 13.45
C PHE A 263 -12.47 -4.08 14.68
N ASN A 264 -13.17 -5.21 14.65
CA ASN A 264 -13.05 -6.28 15.62
C ASN A 264 -13.29 -7.62 14.90
N SER A 265 -12.37 -8.57 15.04
CA SER A 265 -12.46 -9.89 14.42
C SER A 265 -13.57 -10.75 15.02
N GLY A 266 -13.95 -10.49 16.27
CA GLY A 266 -14.74 -11.39 17.11
C GLY A 266 -14.02 -12.71 17.38
N THR A 267 -14.75 -13.70 17.88
CA THR A 267 -14.23 -14.99 18.36
C THR A 267 -14.36 -16.12 17.30
N GLY A 268 -13.64 -17.22 17.50
CA GLY A 268 -13.62 -18.42 16.68
C GLY A 268 -12.47 -18.45 15.66
N THR A 269 -12.61 -19.30 14.64
CA THR A 269 -11.63 -19.47 13.57
C THR A 269 -12.20 -18.98 12.23
N SER A 270 -11.35 -18.40 11.38
CA SER A 270 -11.71 -18.04 10.01
C SER A 270 -10.56 -18.34 9.04
N GLY A 271 -10.87 -18.38 7.74
CA GLY A 271 -9.86 -18.15 6.71
C GLY A 271 -9.59 -16.65 6.53
N TYR A 272 -8.76 -16.30 5.54
CA TYR A 272 -8.53 -14.91 5.18
C TYR A 272 -9.79 -14.23 4.64
N VAL A 273 -10.12 -13.08 5.22
CA VAL A 273 -11.25 -12.22 4.83
C VAL A 273 -10.73 -10.83 4.50
N ALA A 274 -11.17 -10.28 3.37
CA ALA A 274 -10.86 -8.91 2.97
C ALA A 274 -11.77 -7.92 3.71
N ASN A 275 -11.19 -6.81 4.19
CA ASN A 275 -11.94 -5.68 4.73
C ASN A 275 -11.55 -4.37 4.05
N LEU A 276 -12.56 -3.51 3.91
CA LEU A 276 -12.41 -2.13 3.48
C LEU A 276 -13.23 -1.24 4.41
N ILE A 277 -12.56 -0.39 5.19
CA ILE A 277 -13.17 0.44 6.24
C ILE A 277 -12.97 1.91 5.91
N ASP A 278 -14.05 2.69 5.85
CA ASP A 278 -13.97 4.14 5.72
C ASP A 278 -13.61 4.76 7.08
N ILE A 279 -12.48 5.46 7.13
CA ILE A 279 -11.97 6.16 8.31
C ILE A 279 -11.86 7.66 8.08
N THR A 280 -12.60 8.20 7.11
CA THR A 280 -12.53 9.62 6.71
C THR A 280 -12.81 10.55 7.87
N GLU A 281 -13.72 10.19 8.78
CA GLU A 281 -14.04 11.01 9.96
C GLU A 281 -12.84 11.18 10.92
N TYR A 282 -11.83 10.31 10.83
CA TYR A 282 -10.60 10.35 11.62
C TYR A 282 -9.43 11.04 10.91
N SER A 283 -9.70 11.75 9.81
CA SER A 283 -8.69 12.50 9.05
C SER A 283 -8.09 13.65 9.86
N SER A 284 -6.78 13.59 10.12
CA SER A 284 -6.02 14.65 10.76
C SER A 284 -4.56 14.63 10.27
N SER A 285 -3.79 15.68 10.54
CA SER A 285 -2.37 15.72 10.19
C SER A 285 -1.49 14.79 11.05
N ASN A 286 -2.08 14.10 12.03
CA ASN A 286 -1.40 13.21 12.95
C ASN A 286 -2.31 12.05 13.39
N SER A 287 -3.04 11.47 12.45
CA SER A 287 -3.91 10.32 12.74
C SER A 287 -3.06 9.09 12.99
N CYS A 288 -3.38 8.32 14.03
CA CYS A 288 -2.68 7.08 14.37
C CYS A 288 -3.62 5.89 14.27
N ILE A 289 -3.15 4.82 13.64
CA ILE A 289 -3.84 3.55 13.50
C ILE A 289 -3.12 2.53 14.39
N LYS A 290 -3.85 1.92 15.32
CA LYS A 290 -3.35 0.88 16.24
C LYS A 290 -3.94 -0.47 15.84
N ILE A 291 -3.08 -1.45 15.61
CA ILE A 291 -3.43 -2.85 15.43
C ILE A 291 -3.03 -3.58 16.70
N HIS A 292 -3.94 -4.35 17.28
CA HIS A 292 -3.68 -5.12 18.51
C HIS A 292 -4.59 -6.33 18.60
N ALA A 293 -4.20 -7.31 19.40
CA ALA A 293 -4.97 -8.52 19.61
C ALA A 293 -4.86 -8.99 21.07
N LEU A 294 -5.88 -9.72 21.50
CA LEU A 294 -5.90 -10.50 22.73
C LEU A 294 -6.13 -11.95 22.31
N ALA A 295 -5.17 -12.83 22.61
CA ALA A 295 -5.10 -14.22 22.17
C ALA A 295 -4.35 -15.03 23.24
N SER A 296 -5.06 -15.40 24.31
CA SER A 296 -4.50 -15.81 25.61
C SER A 296 -4.00 -17.26 25.67
N SER A 297 -4.01 -17.97 24.54
CA SER A 297 -3.40 -19.29 24.44
C SER A 297 -2.46 -19.39 23.24
N ASN A 298 -1.51 -20.32 23.33
CA ASN A 298 -0.57 -20.64 22.25
C ASN A 298 -1.26 -21.16 20.97
N SER A 299 -2.54 -21.56 21.03
CA SER A 299 -3.34 -21.92 19.85
C SER A 299 -4.07 -20.74 19.23
N ASP A 300 -4.20 -19.63 19.95
CA ASP A 300 -4.96 -18.47 19.53
C ASP A 300 -4.08 -17.53 18.75
N LYS A 301 -4.53 -17.17 17.55
CA LYS A 301 -3.73 -16.36 16.62
C LYS A 301 -4.60 -15.40 15.87
N PHE A 302 -4.05 -14.22 15.63
CA PHE A 302 -4.64 -13.24 14.74
C PHE A 302 -3.61 -12.79 13.71
N TYR A 303 -4.02 -12.85 12.44
CA TYR A 303 -3.17 -12.55 11.31
C TYR A 303 -3.73 -11.36 10.54
N ILE A 304 -2.86 -10.46 10.09
CA ILE A 304 -3.15 -9.39 9.16
C ILE A 304 -2.13 -9.43 8.02
N ASP A 305 -2.60 -9.19 6.80
CA ASP A 305 -1.77 -9.12 5.62
C ASP A 305 -2.30 -8.06 4.62
N ASP A 306 -1.42 -7.61 3.72
CA ASP A 306 -1.68 -6.59 2.70
C ASP A 306 -2.33 -5.31 3.26
N PHE A 307 -1.93 -4.89 4.47
CA PHE A 307 -2.49 -3.73 5.16
C PHE A 307 -2.10 -2.43 4.46
N THR A 308 -3.12 -1.71 3.97
CA THR A 308 -2.97 -0.52 3.12
C THR A 308 -3.86 0.61 3.61
N VAL A 309 -3.31 1.82 3.67
CA VAL A 309 -4.08 3.06 3.89
C VAL A 309 -4.19 3.81 2.56
N ILE A 310 -5.42 4.07 2.14
CA ILE A 310 -5.76 4.67 0.85
C ILE A 310 -6.41 6.03 1.09
N GLY A 311 -5.81 7.11 0.60
CA GLY A 311 -6.42 8.43 0.56
C GLY A 311 -7.06 8.73 -0.80
N GLN A 312 -8.08 9.58 -0.83
CA GLN A 312 -8.65 10.14 -2.07
C GLN A 312 -8.61 11.66 -1.99
N SER A 313 -8.09 12.32 -3.03
CA SER A 313 -8.11 13.78 -3.17
C SER A 313 -8.92 14.23 -4.38
#